data_AF-A0A1J0ADM9-F1
#
_entry.id   AF-A0A1J0ADM9-F1
#
_cell.length_a   1.000
_cell.length_b   1.000
_cell.length_c   1.000
_cell.angle_alpha   90.00
_cell.angle_beta   90.00
_cell.angle_gamma   90.00
#
_symmetry.space_group_name_H-M   'P 1'
#
loop_
_entity.id
_entity.type
_entity.pdbx_description
1 polymer ?
#
loop_
_entity_poly.entity_id
_entity_poly.type
_entity_poly.pdbx_seq_one_letter_code
_entity_poly.pdbx_strand_id
1 'polypeptide(L)'
;MKIVHRDEERLVIETWLQSLQGKWIVFGLFTFIWLGVGGGIIAQTRSIRCEKIEPTIVNCYITDTLFWGALRRVKVVNGVQRVFIDEEIGYSDASQYPIYKVFLATNNAQEVPFTNWERSLDFTNRVKNSLETFLKSETTTYQFTLNNYRNIVGAIFFIGVNSINLLFLIADPYRKRLILDKTANQALMIVNFVLNTRKESLNLGRVSLKFMEDTDSDGDTYYAVLLNTPGIGDKSYSLKSSSNRQVVEDYWRTNPDIQTLKEFVRSEEILPNS
;
A
#
# COMPACT_ATOMS: atom_id res chain seq x y z
N MET A 1 11.87 -17.15 -16.44
CA MET A 1 11.09 -17.67 -17.59
C MET A 1 10.75 -19.12 -17.31
N LYS A 2 9.59 -19.62 -17.77
CA LYS A 2 9.19 -21.04 -17.65
C LYS A 2 8.55 -21.50 -18.96
N ILE A 3 8.97 -22.64 -19.51
CA ILE A 3 8.24 -23.30 -20.59
C ILE A 3 6.98 -23.93 -19.99
N VAL A 4 5.82 -23.54 -20.52
CA VAL A 4 4.51 -24.02 -20.05
C VAL A 4 3.99 -25.15 -20.93
N HIS A 5 4.35 -25.13 -22.21
CA HIS A 5 3.96 -26.14 -23.18
C HIS A 5 4.98 -26.21 -24.32
N ARG A 6 5.24 -27.42 -24.80
CA ARG A 6 6.10 -27.72 -25.95
C ARG A 6 5.51 -28.89 -26.71
N ASP A 7 5.34 -28.71 -28.00
CA ASP A 7 5.22 -29.78 -28.99
C ASP A 7 6.15 -29.47 -30.19
N GLU A 8 6.08 -30.25 -31.27
CA GLU A 8 6.94 -30.06 -32.45
C GLU A 8 6.65 -28.75 -33.21
N GLU A 9 5.43 -28.25 -33.11
CA GLU A 9 4.89 -27.12 -33.88
C GLU A 9 4.74 -25.84 -33.06
N ARG A 10 4.63 -25.95 -31.73
CA ARG A 10 4.27 -24.87 -30.82
C ARG A 10 5.10 -24.88 -29.55
N LEU A 11 5.53 -23.69 -29.16
CA LEU A 11 6.24 -23.44 -27.90
C LEU A 11 5.55 -22.31 -27.13
N VAL A 12 5.17 -22.57 -25.88
CA VAL A 12 4.57 -21.58 -24.99
C VAL A 12 5.49 -21.28 -23.82
N ILE A 13 5.85 -20.01 -23.71
CA ILE A 13 6.79 -19.50 -22.73
C ILE A 13 6.06 -18.50 -21.83
N GLU A 14 6.23 -18.63 -20.52
CA GLU A 14 5.74 -17.67 -19.54
C GLU A 14 6.92 -16.90 -18.91
N THR A 15 6.86 -15.58 -18.99
CA THR A 15 7.83 -14.68 -18.36
C THR A 15 7.13 -13.78 -17.35
N TRP A 16 7.86 -13.41 -16.31
CA TRP A 16 7.38 -12.59 -15.21
C TRP A 16 8.07 -11.25 -15.32
N LEU A 17 7.31 -10.14 -15.42
CA LEU A 17 7.93 -8.82 -15.56
C LEU A 17 8.70 -8.35 -14.31
N GLN A 18 8.45 -8.92 -13.13
CA GLN A 18 9.08 -8.53 -11.86
C GLN A 18 9.12 -9.71 -10.88
N SER A 19 10.09 -9.71 -9.97
CA SER A 19 10.12 -10.68 -8.87
C SER A 19 8.91 -10.48 -7.95
N LEU A 20 8.20 -11.56 -7.63
CA LEU A 20 7.10 -11.53 -6.65
C LEU A 20 7.54 -10.86 -5.34
N GLN A 21 8.81 -11.07 -4.96
CA GLN A 21 9.43 -10.51 -3.75
C GLN A 21 9.41 -8.98 -3.72
N GLY A 22 9.73 -8.29 -4.82
CA GLY A 22 9.70 -6.83 -4.86
C GLY A 22 8.31 -6.26 -4.58
N LYS A 23 7.26 -6.95 -5.01
CA LYS A 23 5.87 -6.53 -4.79
C LYS A 23 5.40 -6.77 -3.35
N TRP A 24 5.79 -7.88 -2.75
CA TRP A 24 5.52 -8.14 -1.33
C TRP A 24 6.19 -7.11 -0.43
N ILE A 25 7.41 -6.67 -0.78
CA ILE A 25 8.11 -5.60 -0.06
C ILE A 25 7.35 -4.27 -0.18
N VAL A 26 6.95 -3.87 -1.40
CA VAL A 26 6.18 -2.63 -1.61
C VAL A 26 4.83 -2.68 -0.90
N PHE A 27 4.11 -3.81 -0.96
CA PHE A 27 2.86 -3.99 -0.24
C PHE A 27 3.04 -3.93 1.28
N GLY A 28 4.03 -4.66 1.81
CA GLY A 28 4.36 -4.63 3.24
C GLY A 28 4.72 -3.22 3.71
N LEU A 29 5.55 -2.51 2.95
CA LEU A 29 5.96 -1.13 3.25
C LEU A 29 4.78 -0.17 3.22
N PHE A 30 3.91 -0.27 2.21
CA PHE A 30 2.70 0.54 2.12
C PHE A 30 1.78 0.29 3.32
N THR A 31 1.54 -0.97 3.68
CA THR A 31 0.72 -1.35 4.84
C THR A 31 1.33 -0.83 6.14
N PHE A 32 2.65 -0.89 6.28
CA PHE A 32 3.37 -0.39 7.45
C PHE A 32 3.29 1.14 7.56
N ILE A 33 3.49 1.85 6.46
CA ILE A 33 3.34 3.31 6.37
C ILE A 33 1.88 3.71 6.64
N TRP A 34 0.92 2.96 6.10
CA TRP A 34 -0.49 3.22 6.34
C TRP A 34 -0.84 3.01 7.81
N LEU A 35 -0.38 1.95 8.46
CA LEU A 35 -0.59 1.73 9.89
C LEU A 35 0.12 2.80 10.76
N GLY A 36 1.35 3.19 10.39
CA GLY A 36 2.17 4.13 11.16
C GLY A 36 1.79 5.60 11.00
N VAL A 37 1.44 6.03 9.78
CA VAL A 37 1.25 7.45 9.44
C VAL A 37 -0.22 7.77 9.13
N GLY A 38 -0.91 6.95 8.34
CA GLY A 38 -2.28 7.25 7.88
C GLY A 38 -3.37 6.84 8.87
N GLY A 39 -3.35 5.58 9.31
CA GLY A 39 -4.34 4.98 10.19
C GLY A 39 -4.15 5.36 11.66
N GLY A 40 -2.92 5.55 12.13
CA GLY A 40 -2.63 5.94 13.51
C GLY A 40 -3.13 7.33 13.90
N ILE A 41 -3.03 8.29 12.98
CA ILE A 41 -3.46 9.69 13.17
C ILE A 41 -4.99 9.81 13.05
N ILE A 42 -5.61 9.02 12.18
CA ILE A 42 -7.07 9.03 11.97
C ILE A 42 -7.80 8.21 13.04
N ALA A 43 -7.16 7.15 13.57
CA ALA A 43 -7.77 6.25 14.56
C ALA A 43 -7.55 6.71 16.02
N GLN A 44 -7.94 7.95 16.33
CA GLN A 44 -7.99 8.45 17.69
C GLN A 44 -9.44 8.53 18.17
N THR A 45 -9.80 7.69 19.13
CA THR A 45 -11.04 7.81 19.89
C THR A 45 -10.72 8.33 21.27
N ARG A 46 -11.47 9.35 21.70
CA ARG A 46 -11.42 9.84 23.08
C ARG A 46 -12.77 9.56 23.73
N SER A 47 -12.77 8.85 24.84
CA SER A 47 -13.97 8.66 25.65
C SER A 47 -13.81 9.33 27.01
N ILE A 48 -14.92 9.74 27.59
CA ILE A 48 -15.00 10.20 28.97
C ILE A 48 -16.01 9.36 29.70
N ARG A 49 -15.65 8.99 30.92
CA ARG A 49 -16.57 8.42 31.90
C ARG A 49 -16.50 9.28 33.15
N CYS A 50 -17.61 9.89 33.55
CA CYS A 50 -17.67 10.66 34.79
C CYS A 50 -18.59 9.97 35.81
N GLU A 51 -18.26 10.13 37.08
CA GLU A 51 -19.01 9.60 38.22
C GLU A 51 -19.19 10.70 39.27
N LYS A 52 -20.42 10.85 39.77
CA LYS A 52 -20.73 11.81 40.82
C LYS A 52 -20.19 11.33 42.17
N ILE A 53 -19.41 12.17 42.82
CA ILE A 53 -19.00 11.98 44.21
C ILE A 53 -19.97 12.75 45.12
N GLU A 54 -20.35 13.94 44.69
CA GLU A 54 -21.31 14.83 45.35
C GLU A 54 -22.27 15.41 44.29
N PRO A 55 -23.40 16.03 44.67
CA PRO A 55 -24.39 16.53 43.72
C PRO A 55 -23.80 17.42 42.61
N THR A 56 -22.75 18.18 42.94
CA THR A 56 -22.08 19.14 42.05
C THR A 56 -20.62 18.78 41.74
N ILE A 57 -20.09 17.66 42.25
CA ILE A 57 -18.69 17.27 42.11
C ILE A 57 -18.58 15.91 41.43
N VAL A 58 -17.81 15.86 40.34
CA VAL A 58 -17.63 14.62 39.57
C VAL A 58 -16.16 14.28 39.36
N ASN A 59 -15.85 12.99 39.38
CA ASN A 59 -14.58 12.45 38.90
C ASN A 59 -14.74 11.97 37.47
N CYS A 60 -13.83 12.39 36.58
CA CYS A 60 -13.87 12.03 35.17
C CYS A 60 -12.61 11.26 34.77
N TYR A 61 -12.82 10.17 34.05
CA TYR A 61 -11.80 9.35 33.42
C TYR A 61 -11.83 9.63 31.92
N ILE A 62 -10.83 10.32 31.42
CA ILE A 62 -10.64 10.58 29.99
C ILE A 62 -9.73 9.49 29.44
N THR A 63 -10.24 8.66 28.54
CA THR A 63 -9.48 7.61 27.87
C THR A 63 -9.22 8.02 26.43
N ASP A 64 -7.95 8.22 26.10
CA ASP A 64 -7.47 8.32 24.73
C ASP A 64 -7.07 6.93 24.24
N THR A 65 -7.68 6.52 23.14
CA THR A 65 -7.37 5.28 22.43
C THR A 65 -6.81 5.67 21.06
N LEU A 66 -5.56 5.32 20.83
CA LEU A 66 -4.81 5.61 19.62
C LEU A 66 -4.50 4.31 18.88
N PHE A 67 -4.24 4.40 17.58
CA PHE A 67 -3.81 3.26 16.76
C PHE A 67 -4.73 2.04 16.94
N TRP A 68 -6.04 2.22 16.73
CA TRP A 68 -7.01 1.11 16.84
C TRP A 68 -7.11 0.47 18.23
N GLY A 69 -6.69 1.19 19.27
CA GLY A 69 -6.69 0.69 20.65
C GLY A 69 -5.38 0.02 21.08
N ALA A 70 -4.36 -0.03 20.20
CA ALA A 70 -3.04 -0.55 20.57
C ALA A 70 -2.36 0.32 21.64
N LEU A 71 -2.63 1.62 21.64
CA LEU A 71 -2.16 2.53 22.69
C LEU A 71 -3.36 3.14 23.41
N ARG A 72 -3.38 2.96 24.73
CA ARG A 72 -4.40 3.51 25.62
C ARG A 72 -3.74 4.42 26.65
N ARG A 73 -4.20 5.67 26.71
CA ARG A 73 -3.82 6.62 27.76
C ARG A 73 -5.06 6.98 28.57
N VAL A 74 -4.97 6.87 29.88
CA VAL A 74 -6.07 7.23 30.78
C VAL A 74 -5.61 8.40 31.63
N LYS A 75 -6.37 9.49 31.58
CA LYS A 75 -6.20 10.66 32.44
C LYS A 75 -7.37 10.74 33.41
N VAL A 76 -7.06 10.84 34.69
CA VAL A 76 -8.06 11.03 35.75
C VAL A 76 -8.11 12.51 36.10
N VAL A 77 -9.32 13.06 36.15
CA VAL A 77 -9.58 14.44 36.55
C VAL A 77 -10.56 14.38 37.72
N ASN A 78 -10.07 14.72 38.91
CA ASN A 78 -10.87 14.66 40.12
C ASN A 78 -11.47 16.02 40.45
N GLY A 79 -12.69 16.02 40.97
CA GLY A 79 -13.31 17.24 41.48
C GLY A 79 -13.75 18.24 40.41
N VAL A 80 -14.24 17.77 39.26
CA VAL A 80 -14.79 18.62 38.21
C VAL A 80 -16.11 19.23 38.69
N GLN A 81 -16.24 20.55 38.57
CA GLN A 81 -17.45 21.30 38.95
C GLN A 81 -18.02 22.16 37.82
N ARG A 82 -17.20 22.48 36.82
CA ARG A 82 -17.60 23.36 35.72
C ARG A 82 -17.07 22.83 34.40
N VAL A 83 -17.83 23.07 33.34
CA VAL A 83 -17.42 22.85 31.95
C VAL A 83 -17.54 24.16 31.21
N PHE A 84 -16.58 24.47 30.36
CA PHE A 84 -16.62 25.66 29.50
C PHE A 84 -15.99 25.36 28.14
N ILE A 85 -16.20 26.28 27.19
CA ILE A 85 -15.54 26.25 25.89
C ILE A 85 -14.51 27.36 25.87
N ASP A 86 -13.33 27.04 25.38
CA ASP A 86 -12.33 28.03 24.98
C ASP A 86 -12.16 28.00 23.46
N GLU A 87 -11.85 29.16 22.89
CA GLU A 87 -11.59 29.36 21.47
C GLU A 87 -10.12 29.69 21.27
N GLU A 88 -9.44 28.87 20.46
CA GLU A 88 -8.06 29.07 20.09
C GLU A 88 -7.94 29.20 18.57
N ILE A 89 -6.95 29.95 18.08
CA ILE A 89 -6.64 30.00 16.65
C ILE A 89 -5.78 28.79 16.28
N GLY A 90 -6.33 27.93 15.42
CA GLY A 90 -5.63 26.81 14.83
C GLY A 90 -4.92 27.16 13.52
N TYR A 91 -3.79 26.51 13.28
CA TYR A 91 -3.05 26.61 12.02
C TYR A 91 -2.99 25.24 11.34
N SER A 92 -3.44 25.14 10.08
CA SER A 92 -3.06 24.04 9.19
C SER A 92 -2.95 24.55 7.76
N ASP A 93 -1.89 24.16 7.05
CA ASP A 93 -1.76 24.32 5.59
C ASP A 93 -2.16 25.71 5.06
N ALA A 94 -1.49 26.75 5.59
CA ALA A 94 -1.59 28.16 5.18
C ALA A 94 -2.88 28.93 5.55
N SER A 95 -3.78 28.35 6.34
CA SER A 95 -5.00 29.04 6.77
C SER A 95 -5.25 28.96 8.28
N GLN A 96 -5.73 30.09 8.82
CA GLN A 96 -6.16 30.23 10.21
C GLN A 96 -7.63 29.86 10.31
N TYR A 97 -7.96 29.00 11.27
CA TYR A 97 -9.34 28.65 11.56
C TYR A 97 -9.56 28.63 13.07
N PRO A 98 -10.73 29.05 13.56
CA PRO A 98 -11.05 28.91 14.97
C PRO A 98 -11.16 27.43 15.34
N ILE A 99 -10.57 27.09 16.48
CA ILE A 99 -10.64 25.78 17.11
C ILE A 99 -11.36 25.97 18.44
N TYR A 100 -12.39 25.17 18.65
CA TYR A 100 -13.16 25.16 19.88
C TYR A 100 -12.76 23.95 20.71
N LYS A 101 -12.50 24.16 22.00
CA LYS A 101 -12.15 23.09 22.94
C LYS A 101 -13.07 23.14 24.14
N VAL A 102 -13.60 21.99 24.54
CA VAL A 102 -14.37 21.84 25.78
C VAL A 102 -13.39 21.51 26.91
N PHE A 103 -13.40 22.30 27.98
CA PHE A 103 -12.55 22.13 29.15
C PHE A 103 -13.36 21.69 30.37
N LEU A 104 -12.76 20.80 31.16
CA LEU A 104 -13.23 20.44 32.50
C LEU A 104 -12.44 21.27 33.52
N ALA A 105 -13.14 22.02 34.35
CA ALA A 105 -12.53 22.83 35.40
C ALA A 105 -12.78 22.19 36.78
N THR A 106 -11.71 22.12 37.57
CA THR A 106 -11.75 21.65 38.97
C THR A 106 -11.71 22.83 39.95
N ASN A 107 -11.94 22.54 41.23
CA ASN A 107 -11.91 23.56 42.31
C ASN A 107 -10.57 24.27 42.45
N ASN A 108 -9.50 23.60 42.05
CA ASN A 108 -8.15 24.14 42.12
C ASN A 108 -7.77 24.91 40.84
N ALA A 109 -8.76 25.33 40.04
CA ALA A 109 -8.60 25.97 38.75
C ALA A 109 -7.80 25.13 37.73
N GLN A 110 -7.67 23.82 37.92
CA GLN A 110 -7.05 22.96 36.92
C GLN A 110 -8.01 22.79 35.75
N GLU A 111 -7.55 23.18 34.56
CA GLU A 111 -8.29 23.09 33.31
C GLU A 111 -7.77 21.92 32.50
N VAL A 112 -8.65 20.97 32.17
CA VAL A 112 -8.30 19.78 31.39
C VAL A 112 -9.09 19.77 30.08
N PRO A 113 -8.43 19.84 28.91
CA PRO A 113 -9.13 19.77 27.64
C PRO A 113 -9.72 18.38 27.45
N PHE A 114 -11.02 18.34 27.22
CA PHE A 114 -11.76 17.14 26.88
C PHE A 114 -11.82 16.93 25.36
N THR A 115 -12.14 17.93 24.56
CA THR A 115 -12.03 17.81 23.09
C THR A 115 -10.65 18.27 22.62
N ASN A 116 -10.18 17.70 21.50
CA ASN A 116 -8.94 18.12 20.85
C ASN A 116 -9.25 18.56 19.43
N TRP A 117 -8.92 19.80 19.07
CA TRP A 117 -8.91 20.28 17.68
C TRP A 117 -10.25 20.14 16.95
N GLU A 118 -11.33 20.69 17.52
CA GLU A 118 -12.65 20.70 16.88
C GLU A 118 -12.88 22.01 16.12
N ARG A 119 -13.20 21.90 14.82
CA ARG A 119 -13.51 23.06 13.97
C ARG A 119 -14.99 23.47 13.99
N SER A 120 -15.85 22.67 14.63
CA SER A 120 -17.30 22.89 14.64
C SER A 120 -17.76 23.38 16.02
N LEU A 121 -18.14 24.66 16.08
CA LEU A 121 -18.70 25.26 17.30
C LEU A 121 -19.98 24.55 17.75
N ASP A 122 -20.87 24.22 16.81
CA ASP A 122 -22.11 23.49 17.08
C ASP A 122 -21.86 22.14 17.76
N PHE A 123 -20.87 21.40 17.27
CA PHE A 123 -20.48 20.14 17.88
C PHE A 123 -19.97 20.35 19.31
N THR A 124 -19.04 21.29 19.52
CA THR A 124 -18.51 21.59 20.86
C THR A 124 -19.58 22.09 21.82
N ASN A 125 -20.55 22.88 21.36
CA ASN A 125 -21.68 23.33 22.16
C ASN A 125 -22.56 22.16 22.60
N ARG A 126 -22.82 21.18 21.72
CA ARG A 126 -23.57 19.96 22.11
C ARG A 126 -22.83 19.16 23.18
N VAL A 127 -21.52 19.01 23.05
CA VAL A 127 -20.68 18.30 24.04
C VAL A 127 -20.69 19.04 25.38
N LYS A 128 -20.46 20.35 25.37
CA LYS A 128 -20.52 21.21 26.57
C LYS A 128 -21.89 21.09 27.25
N ASN A 129 -22.98 21.32 26.51
CA ASN A 129 -24.33 21.30 27.05
C ASN A 129 -24.66 19.93 27.65
N SER A 130 -24.25 18.83 26.99
CA SER A 130 -24.46 17.48 27.51
C SER A 130 -23.76 17.26 28.86
N LEU A 131 -22.51 17.71 29.00
CA LEU A 131 -21.77 17.63 30.26
C LEU A 131 -22.35 18.56 31.34
N GLU A 132 -22.76 19.78 30.99
CA GLU A 132 -23.40 20.71 31.94
C GLU A 132 -24.76 20.18 32.44
N THR A 133 -25.55 19.57 31.56
CA THR A 133 -26.80 18.91 31.95
C THR A 133 -26.52 17.76 32.90
N PHE A 134 -25.50 16.94 32.65
CA PHE A 134 -25.11 15.87 33.57
C PHE A 134 -24.67 16.39 34.94
N LEU A 135 -23.88 17.47 34.99
CA LEU A 135 -23.48 18.08 36.26
C LEU A 135 -24.69 18.48 37.10
N LYS A 136 -25.76 18.94 36.46
CA LYS A 136 -27.01 19.39 37.12
C LYS A 136 -28.06 18.28 37.31
N SER A 137 -27.90 17.11 36.71
CA SER A 137 -28.90 16.03 36.78
C SER A 137 -28.73 15.16 38.03
N GLU A 138 -29.70 14.30 38.33
CA GLU A 138 -29.56 13.27 39.39
C GLU A 138 -28.78 12.04 38.92
N THR A 139 -28.37 12.00 37.65
CA THR A 139 -27.64 10.87 37.08
C THR A 139 -26.27 10.73 37.74
N THR A 140 -25.93 9.53 38.21
CA THR A 140 -24.66 9.26 38.93
C THR A 140 -23.50 9.02 37.99
N THR A 141 -23.75 8.55 36.77
CA THR A 141 -22.71 8.20 35.79
C THR A 141 -22.98 8.82 34.43
N TYR A 142 -21.91 9.28 33.77
CA TYR A 142 -21.95 9.79 32.39
C TYR A 142 -20.90 9.09 31.54
N GLN A 143 -21.24 8.79 30.29
CA GLN A 143 -20.30 8.26 29.32
C GLN A 143 -20.50 8.94 27.97
N PHE A 144 -19.41 9.34 27.34
CA PHE A 144 -19.42 9.93 26.00
C PHE A 144 -18.16 9.57 25.22
N THR A 145 -18.30 9.34 23.92
CA THR A 145 -17.21 8.93 23.03
C THR A 145 -17.14 9.83 21.80
N LEU A 146 -15.98 10.48 21.62
CA LEU A 146 -15.64 11.30 20.47
C LEU A 146 -14.98 10.46 19.37
N ASN A 147 -15.18 10.89 18.11
CA ASN A 147 -14.45 10.42 16.93
C ASN A 147 -14.61 8.93 16.56
N ASN A 148 -15.67 8.28 17.02
CA ASN A 148 -15.92 6.87 16.70
C ASN A 148 -16.05 6.61 15.17
N TYR A 149 -16.59 7.58 14.43
CA TYR A 149 -16.73 7.50 12.97
C TYR A 149 -15.39 7.59 12.20
N ARG A 150 -14.38 8.28 12.75
CA ARG A 150 -13.07 8.37 12.10
C ARG A 150 -12.37 7.01 12.06
N ASN A 151 -12.54 6.20 13.10
CA ASN A 151 -12.08 4.80 13.11
C ASN A 151 -12.83 3.98 12.05
N ILE A 152 -14.15 4.10 11.92
CA ILE A 152 -14.89 3.31 10.93
C ILE A 152 -14.43 3.62 9.49
N VAL A 153 -14.28 4.90 9.16
CA VAL A 153 -13.82 5.34 7.83
C VAL A 153 -12.39 4.87 7.56
N GLY A 154 -11.49 4.99 8.54
CA GLY A 154 -10.13 4.45 8.44
C GLY A 154 -10.13 2.94 8.16
N ALA A 155 -11.03 2.18 8.79
CA ALA A 155 -11.04 0.72 8.69
C ALA A 155 -11.54 0.29 7.32
N ILE A 156 -12.61 0.95 6.84
CA ILE A 156 -13.16 0.74 5.51
C ILE A 156 -12.13 1.10 4.44
N PHE A 157 -11.42 2.22 4.61
CA PHE A 157 -10.37 2.61 3.67
C PHE A 157 -9.22 1.60 3.66
N PHE A 158 -8.77 1.14 4.83
CA PHE A 158 -7.73 0.12 4.94
C PHE A 158 -8.16 -1.18 4.25
N ILE A 159 -9.36 -1.68 4.54
CA ILE A 159 -9.90 -2.89 3.94
C ILE A 159 -10.02 -2.71 2.42
N GLY A 160 -10.57 -1.59 1.95
CA GLY A 160 -10.73 -1.31 0.53
C GLY A 160 -9.40 -1.28 -0.22
N VAL A 161 -8.43 -0.51 0.28
CA VAL A 161 -7.11 -0.38 -0.35
C VAL A 161 -6.32 -1.68 -0.28
N ASN A 162 -6.35 -2.40 0.86
CA ASN A 162 -5.70 -3.71 0.95
C ASN A 162 -6.36 -4.75 0.07
N SER A 163 -7.69 -4.75 -0.06
CA SER A 163 -8.40 -5.67 -0.94
C SER A 163 -8.05 -5.41 -2.40
N ILE A 164 -7.97 -4.14 -2.80
CA ILE A 164 -7.49 -3.75 -4.13
C ILE A 164 -6.05 -4.25 -4.30
N ASN A 165 -5.12 -3.87 -3.42
CA ASN A 165 -3.73 -4.31 -3.52
C ASN A 165 -3.56 -5.84 -3.51
N LEU A 166 -4.35 -6.55 -2.72
CA LEU A 166 -4.39 -8.02 -2.69
C LEU A 166 -4.90 -8.58 -4.01
N LEU A 167 -5.94 -7.98 -4.62
CA LEU A 167 -6.36 -8.33 -5.97
C LEU A 167 -5.24 -8.09 -7.00
N PHE A 168 -4.49 -6.99 -6.90
CA PHE A 168 -3.32 -6.73 -7.75
C PHE A 168 -2.19 -7.77 -7.54
N LEU A 169 -2.03 -8.32 -6.33
CA LEU A 169 -1.08 -9.38 -6.03
C LEU A 169 -1.56 -10.76 -6.54
N ILE A 170 -2.84 -11.09 -6.34
CA ILE A 170 -3.44 -12.39 -6.71
C ILE A 170 -3.68 -12.49 -8.23
N ALA A 171 -4.17 -11.42 -8.86
CA ALA A 171 -4.50 -11.41 -10.30
C ALA A 171 -3.27 -11.59 -11.20
N ASP A 172 -2.07 -11.58 -10.61
CA ASP A 172 -0.80 -11.78 -11.28
C ASP A 172 -0.69 -11.06 -12.64
N PRO A 173 -1.01 -9.75 -12.69
CA PRO A 173 -1.35 -9.02 -13.91
C PRO A 173 -0.10 -8.60 -14.70
N TYR A 174 0.94 -9.41 -14.61
CA TYR A 174 2.23 -9.20 -15.24
C TYR A 174 2.84 -10.51 -15.73
N ARG A 175 2.01 -11.55 -15.88
CA ARG A 175 2.35 -12.72 -16.67
C ARG A 175 2.32 -12.34 -18.13
N LYS A 176 3.47 -12.47 -18.76
CA LYS A 176 3.61 -12.43 -20.21
C LYS A 176 3.68 -13.86 -20.70
N ARG A 177 2.86 -14.19 -21.70
CA ARG A 177 3.00 -15.42 -22.45
C ARG A 177 3.45 -15.10 -23.86
N LEU A 178 4.49 -15.77 -24.30
CA LEU A 178 4.91 -15.78 -25.68
C LEU A 178 4.61 -17.16 -26.25
N ILE A 179 3.81 -17.21 -27.31
CA ILE A 179 3.46 -18.43 -28.03
C ILE A 179 4.16 -18.35 -29.38
N LEU A 180 5.05 -19.28 -29.67
CA LEU A 180 5.69 -19.43 -30.97
C LEU A 180 4.98 -20.57 -31.70
N ASP A 181 4.41 -20.30 -32.87
CA ASP A 181 3.65 -21.26 -33.68
C ASP A 181 4.30 -21.36 -35.08
N LYS A 182 4.95 -22.50 -35.35
CA LYS A 182 5.63 -22.78 -36.62
C LYS A 182 4.63 -22.95 -37.76
N THR A 183 3.52 -23.65 -37.50
CA THR A 183 2.48 -23.96 -38.49
C THR A 183 1.83 -22.70 -39.05
N ALA A 184 1.58 -21.73 -38.18
CA ALA A 184 1.04 -20.42 -38.57
C ALA A 184 2.13 -19.35 -38.84
N ASN A 185 3.42 -19.70 -38.74
CA ASN A 185 4.58 -18.80 -38.87
C ASN A 185 4.42 -17.48 -38.07
N GLN A 186 3.89 -17.58 -36.85
CA GLN A 186 3.55 -16.43 -36.01
C GLN A 186 4.07 -16.58 -34.58
N ALA A 187 4.33 -15.45 -33.94
CA ALA A 187 4.61 -15.34 -32.52
C ALA A 187 3.51 -14.48 -31.88
N LEU A 188 2.77 -15.02 -30.92
CA LEU A 188 1.72 -14.30 -30.20
C LEU A 188 2.23 -13.91 -28.81
N MET A 189 2.32 -12.61 -28.57
CA MET A 189 2.60 -12.07 -27.24
C MET A 189 1.28 -11.72 -26.55
N ILE A 190 1.03 -12.36 -25.42
CA ILE A 190 -0.12 -12.12 -24.56
C ILE A 190 0.39 -11.49 -23.27
N VAL A 191 -0.03 -10.25 -23.02
CA VAL A 191 0.24 -9.53 -21.77
C VAL A 191 -1.07 -9.37 -21.03
N ASN A 192 -1.22 -10.10 -19.93
CA ASN A 192 -2.34 -9.90 -19.04
C ASN A 192 -2.03 -8.71 -18.15
N PHE A 193 -2.93 -7.73 -18.11
CA PHE A 193 -2.98 -6.65 -17.13
C PHE A 193 -4.19 -6.86 -16.22
N VAL A 194 -4.26 -6.08 -15.13
CA VAL A 194 -5.29 -6.22 -14.07
C VAL A 194 -6.70 -6.16 -14.63
N LEU A 195 -6.93 -5.27 -15.61
CA LEU A 195 -8.25 -4.96 -16.16
C LEU A 195 -8.37 -5.28 -17.65
N ASN A 196 -7.30 -5.75 -18.30
CA ASN A 196 -7.31 -5.97 -19.74
C ASN A 196 -6.26 -7.00 -20.15
N THR A 197 -6.50 -7.72 -21.24
CA THR A 197 -5.50 -8.57 -21.88
C THR A 197 -5.11 -7.97 -23.21
N ARG A 198 -3.84 -7.62 -23.38
CA ARG A 198 -3.31 -7.19 -24.67
C ARG A 198 -2.73 -8.40 -25.40
N LYS A 199 -3.16 -8.61 -26.63
CA LYS A 199 -2.60 -9.62 -27.55
C LYS A 199 -1.95 -8.92 -28.72
N GLU A 200 -0.75 -9.34 -29.07
CA GLU A 200 -0.02 -8.81 -30.22
C GLU A 200 0.50 -10.00 -31.03
N SER A 201 0.18 -10.02 -32.33
CA SER A 201 0.70 -11.01 -33.26
C SER A 201 1.89 -10.44 -33.98
N LEU A 202 2.98 -11.19 -33.98
CA LEU A 202 4.26 -10.87 -34.57
C LEU A 202 4.62 -11.97 -35.57
N ASN A 203 5.43 -11.63 -36.56
CA ASN A 203 5.98 -12.64 -37.46
C ASN A 203 7.07 -13.44 -36.71
N LEU A 204 6.98 -14.77 -36.74
CA LEU A 204 7.94 -15.66 -36.07
C LEU A 204 9.37 -15.42 -36.56
N GLY A 205 9.52 -15.12 -37.86
CA GLY A 205 10.81 -14.84 -38.50
C GLY A 205 11.47 -13.53 -38.07
N ARG A 206 10.88 -12.78 -37.13
CA ARG A 206 11.47 -11.61 -36.50
C ARG A 206 11.89 -11.82 -35.04
N VAL A 207 11.52 -12.95 -34.42
CA VAL A 207 11.94 -13.28 -33.05
C VAL A 207 13.36 -13.85 -33.10
N SER A 208 14.27 -13.28 -32.29
CA SER A 208 15.67 -13.72 -32.24
C SER A 208 16.18 -13.91 -30.82
N LEU A 209 17.17 -14.79 -30.68
CA LEU A 209 17.91 -15.00 -29.44
C LEU A 209 19.27 -14.32 -29.57
N LYS A 210 19.63 -13.53 -28.56
CA LYS A 210 20.90 -12.79 -28.52
C LYS A 210 21.73 -13.23 -27.33
N PHE A 211 23.01 -13.43 -27.55
CA PHE A 211 24.02 -13.43 -26.50
C PHE A 211 24.79 -12.11 -26.64
N MET A 212 24.77 -11.29 -25.59
CA MET A 212 25.44 -9.98 -25.61
C MET A 212 26.23 -9.71 -24.34
N GLU A 213 27.29 -8.94 -24.52
CA GLU A 213 28.00 -8.23 -23.46
C GLU A 213 27.39 -6.83 -23.37
N ASP A 214 27.16 -6.35 -22.15
CA ASP A 214 26.56 -5.04 -21.87
C ASP A 214 27.24 -4.43 -20.65
N THR A 215 27.22 -3.11 -20.55
CA THR A 215 27.88 -2.36 -19.47
C THR A 215 26.86 -1.49 -18.78
N ASP A 216 26.75 -1.59 -17.45
CA ASP A 216 25.82 -0.76 -16.70
C ASP A 216 26.32 0.68 -16.53
N SER A 217 25.51 1.51 -15.87
CA SER A 217 25.84 2.92 -15.61
C SER A 217 27.09 3.11 -14.75
N ASP A 218 27.49 2.08 -14.02
CA ASP A 218 28.60 2.11 -13.09
C ASP A 218 29.90 1.58 -13.73
N GLY A 219 29.82 1.12 -15.00
CA GLY A 219 30.94 0.61 -15.77
C GLY A 219 31.16 -0.89 -15.60
N ASP A 220 30.26 -1.60 -14.91
CA ASP A 220 30.38 -3.03 -14.70
C ASP A 220 29.88 -3.79 -15.94
N THR A 221 30.72 -4.69 -16.43
CA THR A 221 30.40 -5.55 -17.57
C THR A 221 29.56 -6.74 -17.12
N TYR A 222 28.45 -6.97 -17.82
CA TYR A 222 27.62 -8.15 -17.66
C TYR A 222 27.32 -8.83 -18.99
N TYR A 223 27.21 -10.15 -18.94
CA TYR A 223 26.84 -10.99 -20.05
C TYR A 223 25.37 -11.38 -19.91
N ALA A 224 24.62 -11.33 -21.01
CA ALA A 224 23.20 -11.66 -21.00
C ALA A 224 22.77 -12.48 -22.21
N VAL A 225 21.86 -13.43 -21.97
CA VAL A 225 21.05 -14.06 -23.01
C VAL A 225 19.70 -13.34 -23.06
N LEU A 226 19.36 -12.76 -24.20
CA LEU A 226 18.13 -12.02 -24.42
C LEU A 226 17.26 -12.69 -25.48
N LEU A 227 15.95 -12.72 -25.25
CA LEU A 227 14.95 -13.00 -26.29
C LEU A 227 14.42 -11.68 -26.82
N ASN A 228 14.66 -11.39 -28.09
CA ASN A 228 14.23 -10.17 -28.73
C ASN A 228 12.94 -10.40 -29.53
N THR A 229 11.93 -9.56 -29.28
CA THR A 229 10.67 -9.56 -30.04
C THR A 229 10.43 -8.15 -30.59
N PRO A 230 10.60 -7.91 -31.90
CA PRO A 230 10.35 -6.60 -32.49
C PRO A 230 8.84 -6.35 -32.59
N GLY A 231 8.42 -5.15 -32.20
CA GLY A 231 7.01 -4.76 -32.03
C GLY A 231 6.90 -3.36 -31.43
N ILE A 232 5.77 -2.99 -30.81
CA ILE A 232 5.64 -1.67 -30.16
C ILE A 232 6.61 -1.59 -28.95
N GLY A 233 7.76 -0.96 -29.19
CA GLY A 233 8.81 -0.64 -28.22
C GLY A 233 9.93 -1.68 -28.09
N ASP A 234 10.33 -2.34 -29.18
CA ASP A 234 11.50 -3.26 -29.30
C ASP A 234 11.97 -3.82 -27.95
N LYS A 235 11.30 -4.88 -27.50
CA LYS A 235 11.52 -5.40 -26.14
C LYS A 235 12.44 -6.60 -26.19
N SER A 236 13.58 -6.46 -25.52
CA SER A 236 14.47 -7.56 -25.19
C SER A 236 14.15 -8.09 -23.80
N TYR A 237 14.00 -9.41 -23.69
CA TYR A 237 13.72 -10.09 -22.43
C TYR A 237 14.95 -10.82 -21.94
N SER A 238 15.50 -10.40 -20.80
CA SER A 238 16.63 -11.11 -20.18
C SER A 238 16.22 -12.48 -19.67
N LEU A 239 16.86 -13.52 -20.23
CA LEU A 239 16.68 -14.92 -19.84
C LEU A 239 17.68 -15.31 -18.74
N LYS A 240 18.91 -14.81 -18.86
CA LYS A 240 20.01 -15.00 -17.90
C LYS A 240 20.95 -13.81 -18.01
N SER A 241 21.39 -13.26 -16.88
CA SER A 241 22.49 -12.30 -16.81
C SER A 241 23.49 -12.66 -15.70
N SER A 242 24.77 -12.34 -15.90
CA SER A 242 25.82 -12.47 -14.89
C SER A 242 27.06 -11.67 -15.30
N SER A 243 27.83 -11.19 -14.32
CA SER A 243 29.18 -10.65 -14.54
C SER A 243 30.18 -11.74 -14.93
N ASN A 244 29.88 -13.02 -14.69
CA ASN A 244 30.72 -14.13 -15.12
C ASN A 244 30.26 -14.68 -16.48
N ARG A 245 31.05 -14.41 -17.52
CA ARG A 245 30.82 -14.87 -18.88
C ARG A 245 30.59 -16.38 -18.98
N GLN A 246 31.41 -17.19 -18.32
CA GLN A 246 31.35 -18.64 -18.43
C GLN A 246 29.99 -19.19 -17.97
N VAL A 247 29.42 -18.60 -16.91
CA VAL A 247 28.10 -18.99 -16.39
C VAL A 247 27.00 -18.77 -17.42
N VAL A 248 27.09 -17.69 -18.20
CA VAL A 248 26.10 -17.33 -19.23
C VAL A 248 26.34 -18.13 -20.52
N GLU A 249 27.60 -18.38 -20.89
CA GLU A 249 27.96 -19.25 -22.02
C GLU A 249 27.52 -20.71 -21.78
N ASP A 250 27.77 -21.25 -20.58
CA ASP A 250 27.33 -22.59 -20.22
C ASP A 250 25.80 -22.70 -20.27
N TYR A 251 25.11 -21.66 -19.78
CA TYR A 251 23.65 -21.56 -19.90
C TYR A 251 23.20 -21.53 -21.37
N TRP A 252 23.86 -20.75 -22.23
CA TRP A 252 23.55 -20.68 -23.67
C TRP A 252 23.76 -22.01 -24.41
N ARG A 253 24.80 -22.78 -24.04
CA ARG A 253 25.20 -24.01 -24.72
C ARG A 253 24.47 -25.25 -24.21
N THR A 254 24.20 -25.32 -22.91
CA THR A 254 23.79 -26.58 -22.27
C THR A 254 22.37 -26.56 -21.71
N ASN A 255 21.76 -25.37 -21.53
CA ASN A 255 20.43 -25.31 -20.96
C ASN A 255 19.37 -25.88 -21.94
N PRO A 256 18.58 -26.89 -21.54
CA PRO A 256 17.63 -27.57 -22.42
C PRO A 256 16.49 -26.67 -22.91
N ASP A 257 16.07 -25.69 -22.09
CA ASP A 257 15.03 -24.73 -22.48
C ASP A 257 15.55 -23.77 -23.56
N ILE A 258 16.83 -23.39 -23.47
CA ILE A 258 17.49 -22.56 -24.49
C ILE A 258 17.69 -23.34 -25.79
N GLN A 259 18.14 -24.60 -25.72
CA GLN A 259 18.26 -25.43 -26.93
C GLN A 259 16.91 -25.60 -27.63
N THR A 260 15.85 -25.83 -26.85
CA THR A 260 14.49 -25.90 -27.38
C THR A 260 14.07 -24.58 -28.03
N LEU A 261 14.37 -23.44 -27.42
CA LEU A 261 14.00 -22.13 -27.96
C LEU A 261 14.70 -21.84 -29.29
N LYS A 262 15.96 -22.28 -29.46
CA LYS A 262 16.73 -22.17 -30.70
C LYS A 262 16.08 -22.91 -31.87
N GLU A 263 15.34 -23.99 -31.62
CA GLU A 263 14.57 -24.72 -32.65
C GLU A 263 13.37 -23.93 -33.20
N PHE A 264 12.96 -22.83 -32.53
CA PHE A 264 11.78 -22.04 -32.87
C PHE A 264 12.10 -20.62 -33.35
N VAL A 265 13.27 -20.07 -33.01
CA VAL A 265 13.69 -18.72 -33.44
C VAL A 265 14.51 -18.77 -34.72
N ARG A 266 14.45 -17.71 -35.53
CA ARG A 266 15.07 -17.69 -36.86
C ARG A 266 16.57 -17.44 -36.85
N SER A 267 17.06 -16.66 -35.88
CA SER A 267 18.49 -16.29 -35.80
C SER A 267 19.01 -16.30 -34.37
N GLU A 268 20.23 -16.83 -34.24
CA GLU A 268 21.12 -16.65 -33.10
C GLU A 268 22.07 -15.49 -33.43
N GLU A 269 22.01 -14.39 -32.69
CA GLU A 269 22.96 -13.28 -32.82
C GLU A 269 23.93 -13.33 -31.63
N ILE A 270 25.18 -13.71 -31.89
CA ILE A 270 26.29 -13.46 -30.97
C ILE A 270 26.88 -12.12 -31.41
N LEU A 271 26.61 -11.06 -30.65
CA LEU A 271 27.15 -9.73 -30.96
C LEU A 271 28.48 -9.57 -30.23
N PRO A 272 29.63 -9.57 -30.93
CA PRO A 272 30.87 -9.07 -30.35
C PRO A 272 30.79 -7.54 -30.23
N ASN A 273 31.34 -7.00 -29.15
CA ASN A 273 31.43 -5.58 -28.76
C ASN A 273 31.02 -4.56 -29.84
N SER A 274 29.94 -3.81 -29.56
CA SER A 274 29.73 -2.47 -30.12
C SER A 274 30.40 -1.43 -29.24
#